data_AF-A0A0G0M456-F1
#
_entry.id   AF-A0A0G0M456-F1
#
_cell.length_a   1.000
_cell.length_b   1.000
_cell.length_c   1.000
_cell.angle_alpha   90.00
_cell.angle_beta   90.00
_cell.angle_gamma   90.00
#
_symmetry.space_group_name_H-M   'P 1'
#
loop_
_entity.id
_entity.type
_entity.pdbx_description
1 polymer ?
#
loop_
_entity_poly.entity_id
_entity_poly.type
_entity_poly.pdbx_seq_one_letter_code
_entity_poly.pdbx_strand_id
1 'polypeptide(L)'
;MEYFTLEIGTLTRKLPLSYVSRNTRLASFSLLGDVELVDYLADTIALKLKHIDFDYVVGPEVKVVPLVHGIAKRLGHKRYIICRKSVKPYMV
;
A
#
# COMPACT_ATOMS: atom_id res chain seq x y z
N MET A 1 21.89 -11.99 5.40
CA MET A 1 20.87 -11.07 4.86
C MET A 1 20.80 -9.87 5.77
N GLU A 2 20.86 -8.67 5.20
CA GLU A 2 20.75 -7.42 5.96
C GLU A 2 19.31 -6.89 5.88
N TYR A 3 18.88 -6.23 6.94
CA TYR A 3 17.52 -5.74 7.10
C TYR A 3 17.51 -4.28 7.51
N PHE A 4 16.48 -3.56 7.06
CA PHE A 4 16.10 -2.27 7.59
C PHE A 4 14.93 -2.47 8.56
N THR A 5 15.05 -1.94 9.78
CA THR A 5 13.95 -1.95 10.75
C THR A 5 13.03 -0.77 10.46
N LEU A 6 11.83 -1.07 9.99
CA LEU A 6 10.76 -0.11 9.81
C LEU A 6 9.92 -0.02 11.08
N GLU A 7 9.73 1.18 11.60
CA GLU A 7 8.82 1.48 12.72
C GLU A 7 7.73 2.42 12.24
N ILE A 8 6.46 1.99 12.34
CA ILE A 8 5.28 2.76 11.94
C ILE A 8 4.25 2.65 13.05
N GLY A 9 4.02 3.76 13.76
CA GLY A 9 3.15 3.76 14.93
C GLY A 9 3.69 2.80 15.99
N THR A 10 2.90 1.80 16.36
CA THR A 10 3.29 0.73 17.29
C THR A 10 3.82 -0.51 16.58
N LEU A 11 3.88 -0.52 15.25
CA LEU A 11 4.26 -1.68 14.46
C LEU A 11 5.73 -1.62 14.07
N THR A 12 6.43 -2.74 14.23
CA THR A 12 7.82 -2.90 13.78
C THR A 12 7.89 -4.02 12.75
N ARG A 13 8.66 -3.80 11.66
CA ARG A 13 8.91 -4.79 10.60
C ARG A 13 10.39 -4.81 10.21
N LYS A 14 10.95 -5.98 9.94
CA LYS A 14 12.29 -6.13 9.36
C LYS A 14 12.19 -6.32 7.87
N LEU A 15 12.54 -5.29 7.11
CA LEU A 15 12.46 -5.29 5.65
C LEU A 15 13.79 -5.77 5.06
N PRO A 16 13.81 -6.80 4.20
CA PRO A 16 15.05 -7.25 3.59
C PRO A 16 15.58 -6.16 2.64
N LEU A 17 16.88 -5.88 2.73
CA LEU A 17 17.55 -4.94 1.85
C LEU A 17 18.02 -5.65 0.58
N SER A 18 17.66 -5.11 -0.58
CA SER A 18 18.07 -5.60 -1.90
C SER A 18 18.76 -4.51 -2.72
N TYR A 19 19.79 -4.88 -3.49
CA TYR A 19 20.45 -3.95 -4.40
C TYR A 19 19.59 -3.72 -5.64
N VAL A 20 19.37 -2.46 -6.00
CA VAL A 20 18.73 -2.06 -7.27
C VAL A 20 19.70 -1.39 -8.24
N SER A 21 20.90 -1.05 -7.76
CA SER A 21 22.03 -0.59 -8.55
C SER A 21 23.33 -0.89 -7.78
N ARG A 22 24.51 -0.54 -8.33
CA ARG A 22 25.80 -0.76 -7.65
C ARG A 22 25.88 -0.11 -6.27
N ASN A 23 25.30 1.08 -6.11
CA ASN A 23 25.41 1.89 -4.90
C ASN A 23 24.05 2.18 -4.24
N THR A 24 22.96 1.58 -4.74
CA THR A 24 21.61 1.84 -4.24
C THR A 24 20.96 0.55 -3.77
N ARG A 25 20.43 0.60 -2.54
CA ARG A 25 19.67 -0.49 -1.94
C ARG A 25 18.27 0.00 -1.59
N LEU A 26 17.30 -0.90 -1.72
CA LEU A 26 15.92 -0.66 -1.29
C LEU A 26 15.54 -1.66 -0.21
N ALA A 27 14.87 -1.16 0.82
CA ALA A 27 14.15 -1.98 1.79
C ALA A 27 12.87 -2.48 1.11
N SER A 28 12.78 -3.79 0.90
CA SER A 28 11.66 -4.41 0.21
C SER A 28 10.42 -4.35 1.10
N PHE A 29 9.57 -3.36 0.84
CA PHE A 29 8.29 -3.18 1.51
C PHE A 29 7.17 -3.86 0.73
N SER A 30 6.38 -4.70 1.40
CA SER A 30 5.21 -5.37 0.84
C SER A 30 4.06 -5.34 1.84
N LEU A 31 2.89 -4.97 1.36
CA LEU A 31 1.63 -4.99 2.11
C LEU A 31 0.87 -6.31 1.91
N LEU A 32 1.26 -7.09 0.90
CA LEU A 32 0.62 -8.36 0.57
C LEU A 32 0.91 -9.37 1.68
N GLY A 33 -0.14 -9.79 2.39
CA GLY A 33 -0.05 -10.76 3.50
C GLY A 33 0.07 -10.13 4.89
N ASP A 34 0.24 -8.81 5.00
CA ASP A 34 0.38 -8.12 6.30
C ASP A 34 -0.90 -7.35 6.66
N VAL A 35 -1.89 -8.07 7.18
CA VAL A 35 -3.21 -7.51 7.53
C VAL A 35 -3.10 -6.41 8.58
N GLU A 36 -2.30 -6.63 9.63
CA GLU A 36 -2.11 -5.68 10.73
C GLU A 36 -1.57 -4.34 10.23
N LEU A 37 -0.52 -4.38 9.40
CA LEU A 37 0.06 -3.16 8.83
C LEU A 37 -0.90 -2.46 7.86
N VAL A 38 -1.61 -3.24 7.03
CA VAL A 38 -2.60 -2.70 6.09
C VAL A 38 -3.71 -1.97 6.83
N ASP A 39 -4.27 -2.57 7.88
CA ASP A 39 -5.35 -1.96 8.63
C ASP A 39 -4.89 -0.69 9.36
N TYR A 40 -3.75 -0.75 10.05
CA TYR A 40 -3.16 0.42 10.71
C TYR A 40 -2.96 1.60 9.75
N LEU A 41 -2.37 1.33 8.57
CA LEU A 41 -2.14 2.36 7.56
C LEU A 41 -3.44 2.88 6.96
N ALA A 42 -4.40 1.99 6.69
CA ALA A 42 -5.68 2.36 6.12
C ALA A 42 -6.50 3.25 7.06
N ASP A 43 -6.54 2.94 8.36
CA ASP A 43 -7.18 3.78 9.38
C ASP A 43 -6.52 5.16 9.46
N THR A 44 -5.19 5.17 9.54
CA THR A 44 -4.40 6.41 9.63
C THR A 44 -4.58 7.31 8.41
N ILE A 45 -4.57 6.74 7.20
CA ILE A 45 -4.71 7.50 5.96
C ILE A 45 -6.16 7.96 5.77
N ALA A 46 -7.15 7.09 5.99
CA ALA A 46 -8.56 7.47 5.89
C ALA A 46 -8.92 8.64 6.84
N LEU A 47 -8.38 8.63 8.07
CA LEU A 47 -8.58 9.73 9.00
C LEU A 47 -8.03 11.07 8.49
N LYS A 48 -6.92 11.05 7.74
CA LYS A 48 -6.34 12.25 7.11
C LYS A 48 -7.14 12.70 5.89
N LEU A 49 -7.73 11.76 5.16
CA LEU A 49 -8.47 12.02 3.92
C LEU A 49 -9.94 12.39 4.14
N LYS A 50 -10.53 12.13 5.32
CA LYS A 50 -11.98 12.33 5.58
C LYS A 50 -12.53 13.75 5.32
N HIS A 51 -11.66 14.75 5.23
CA HIS A 51 -12.04 16.15 5.01
C HIS A 51 -11.76 16.64 3.57
N ILE A 52 -11.26 15.75 2.71
CA ILE A 52 -10.97 16.04 1.32
C ILE A 52 -12.07 15.39 0.50
N ASP A 53 -12.68 16.16 -0.40
CA ASP A 53 -13.69 15.64 -1.33
C ASP A 53 -13.02 15.05 -2.57
N PHE A 54 -13.35 13.80 -2.91
CA PHE A 54 -12.86 13.10 -4.09
C PHE A 54 -13.72 11.86 -4.38
N ASP A 55 -13.76 11.43 -5.64
CA ASP A 55 -14.62 10.32 -6.06
C ASP A 55 -13.98 8.94 -5.84
N TYR A 56 -12.66 8.83 -6.04
CA TYR A 56 -11.96 7.54 -6.10
C TYR A 56 -10.58 7.56 -5.44
N VAL A 57 -10.24 6.43 -4.80
CA VAL A 57 -8.87 6.09 -4.42
C VAL A 57 -8.24 5.27 -5.53
N VAL A 58 -7.06 5.67 -6.00
CA VAL A 58 -6.37 5.05 -7.14
C VAL A 58 -4.99 4.52 -6.73
N GLY A 59 -4.71 3.24 -7.02
CA GLY A 59 -3.41 2.62 -6.80
C GLY A 59 -2.66 2.36 -8.12
N PRO A 60 -1.33 2.56 -8.19
CA PRO A 60 -0.57 2.40 -9.43
C PRO A 60 -0.36 0.94 -9.87
N GLU A 61 -0.41 -0.03 -8.95
CA GLU A 61 -0.16 -1.44 -9.22
C GLU A 61 -0.70 -2.37 -8.12
N VAL A 62 -0.37 -3.65 -8.17
CA VAL A 62 -1.01 -4.71 -7.37
C VAL A 62 -0.57 -4.74 -5.91
N LYS A 63 0.69 -4.40 -5.58
CA LYS A 63 1.20 -4.52 -4.20
C LYS A 63 0.49 -3.57 -3.23
N VAL A 64 -0.13 -2.50 -3.73
CA VAL A 64 -0.91 -1.55 -2.90
C VAL A 64 -2.40 -1.89 -2.80
N VAL A 65 -2.88 -2.93 -3.50
CA VAL A 65 -4.32 -3.29 -3.53
C VAL A 65 -4.93 -3.40 -2.13
N PRO A 66 -4.33 -4.12 -1.15
CA PRO A 66 -4.93 -4.23 0.18
C PRO A 66 -5.12 -2.88 0.87
N LEU A 67 -4.14 -1.97 0.73
CA LEU A 67 -4.20 -0.65 1.34
C LEU A 67 -5.22 0.25 0.65
N VAL A 68 -5.22 0.29 -0.68
CA VAL A 68 -6.20 1.08 -1.45
C VAL A 68 -7.62 0.62 -1.17
N HIS A 69 -7.85 -0.70 -1.14
CA HIS A 69 -9.13 -1.28 -0.73
C HIS A 69 -9.48 -0.88 0.71
N GLY A 70 -8.53 -1.01 1.64
CA GLY A 70 -8.71 -0.68 3.05
C GLY A 70 -9.11 0.78 3.27
N ILE A 71 -8.45 1.72 2.59
CA ILE A 71 -8.76 3.15 2.63
C ILE A 71 -10.14 3.42 2.05
N ALA A 72 -10.42 2.91 0.84
CA ALA A 72 -11.69 3.10 0.16
C ALA A 72 -12.87 2.62 1.02
N LYS A 73 -12.73 1.44 1.66
CA LYS A 73 -13.73 0.88 2.57
C LYS A 73 -14.00 1.81 3.77
N ARG A 74 -12.95 2.35 4.41
CA ARG A 74 -13.06 3.22 5.59
C ARG A 74 -13.69 4.57 5.28
N LEU A 75 -13.49 5.06 4.06
CA LEU A 75 -14.10 6.30 3.56
C LEU A 75 -15.50 6.08 2.98
N GLY A 76 -16.01 4.85 2.95
CA GLY A 76 -17.34 4.54 2.43
C GLY A 76 -17.44 4.48 0.91
N HIS A 77 -16.32 4.48 0.17
CA HIS A 77 -16.34 4.30 -1.28
C HIS A 77 -16.72 2.86 -1.64
N LYS A 78 -17.65 2.71 -2.59
CA LYS A 78 -18.08 1.41 -3.12
C LYS A 78 -17.10 0.84 -4.15
N ARG A 79 -16.19 1.66 -4.67
CA ARG A 79 -15.24 1.31 -5.74
C ARG A 79 -13.90 2.00 -5.49
N TYR A 80 -12.83 1.35 -5.93
CA TYR A 80 -11.48 1.90 -6.01
C TYR A 80 -10.86 1.47 -7.34
N ILE A 81 -9.81 2.16 -7.77
CA ILE A 81 -9.19 1.93 -9.08
C ILE A 81 -7.77 1.40 -8.86
N ILE A 82 -7.37 0.41 -9.66
CA ILE A 82 -6.00 -0.10 -9.67
C ILE A 82 -5.49 -0.07 -11.10
N CYS A 83 -4.48 0.76 -11.34
CA CYS A 83 -3.73 0.78 -12.58
C CYS A 83 -2.95 -0.54 -12.73
N ARG A 84 -2.71 -0.93 -13.98
CA ARG A 84 -1.97 -2.15 -14.33
C ARG A 84 -0.84 -1.79 -15.28
N LYS A 85 0.31 -2.44 -15.11
CA LYS A 85 1.47 -2.29 -16.01
C LYS A 85 1.21 -2.77 -17.45
N SER A 86 0.21 -3.62 -17.63
CA SER A 86 -0.22 -4.13 -18.93
C SER A 86 -1.73 -4.36 -18.90
N VAL A 87 -2.34 -4.38 -20.08
CA VAL A 87 -3.73 -4.85 -20.26
C VAL A 87 -3.86 -6.26 -19.72
N LYS A 88 -5.01 -6.56 -19.11
CA LYS A 88 -5.32 -7.88 -18.54
C LYS A 88 -6.61 -8.42 -19.17
N PRO A 89 -6.78 -9.75 -19.29
CA PRO A 89 -7.92 -10.32 -20.00
C PRO A 89 -9.31 -9.93 -19.46
N TYR A 90 -9.39 -9.59 -18.17
CA TYR A 90 -10.63 -9.15 -17.52
C TYR A 90 -10.88 -7.63 -17.64
N MET A 91 -9.98 -6.88 -18.27
CA MET A 91 -10.15 -5.45 -18.57
C MET A 91 -10.84 -5.34 -19.92
N VAL A 92 -12.16 -5.55 -19.90
CA VAL A 92 -13.06 -5.46 -21.06
C VAL A 92 -13.57 -4.03 -21.19
#